data_AF-A0A352WT49-F1
#
_entry.id   AF-A0A352WT49-F1
#
_cell.length_a   1.000
_cell.length_b   1.000
_cell.length_c   1.000
_cell.angle_alpha   90.00
_cell.angle_beta   90.00
_cell.angle_gamma   90.00
#
_symmetry.space_group_name_H-M   'P 1'
#
loop_
_entity.id
_entity.type
_entity.pdbx_description
1 polymer ?
#
loop_
_entity_poly.entity_id
_entity_poly.type
_entity_poly.pdbx_seq_one_letter_code
_entity_poly.pdbx_strand_id
1 'polypeptide(L)'
;DWVFSRQRYWGEPIPLVCCETCGWVPLPEESLPLTLPELDSYEPTDHGESPLAKLSDWVSTTCPHCHGPAQRETDTMPQWAGSSWYFLRYCDANNPNALASEEALNYWMPVDWYNGGMEH
;
A
#
# COMPACT_ATOMS: atom_id res chain seq x y z
N ASP A 1 -14.45 8.35 9.03
CA ASP A 1 -13.51 7.31 8.55
C ASP A 1 -13.69 7.07 7.06
N TRP A 2 -12.63 6.60 6.39
CA TRP A 2 -12.67 6.18 4.99
C TRP A 2 -12.26 4.72 4.91
N VAL A 3 -13.17 3.85 4.44
CA VAL A 3 -12.88 2.42 4.28
C VAL A 3 -11.79 2.26 3.21
N PHE A 4 -10.57 2.01 3.69
CA PHE A 4 -9.36 2.02 2.88
C PHE A 4 -9.11 0.65 2.24
N SER A 5 -9.19 -0.43 3.01
CA SER A 5 -8.79 -1.76 2.55
C SER A 5 -9.68 -2.34 1.43
N ARG A 6 -9.11 -3.17 0.55
CA ARG A 6 -9.80 -3.85 -0.55
C ARG A 6 -9.41 -5.33 -0.62
N GLN A 7 -10.42 -6.19 -0.72
CA GLN A 7 -10.26 -7.64 -0.92
C GLN A 7 -10.00 -7.94 -2.40
N ARG A 8 -8.90 -7.41 -2.92
CA ARG A 8 -8.50 -7.46 -4.34
C ARG A 8 -7.00 -7.67 -4.43
N TYR A 9 -6.57 -8.36 -5.48
CA TYR A 9 -5.15 -8.54 -5.75
C TYR A 9 -4.49 -7.26 -6.29
N TRP A 10 -5.14 -6.59 -7.25
CA TRP A 10 -4.52 -5.48 -7.99
C TRP A 10 -4.64 -4.16 -7.23
N GLY A 11 -3.73 -3.97 -6.27
CA GLY A 11 -3.55 -2.75 -5.49
C GLY A 11 -2.29 -2.85 -4.65
N GLU A 12 -1.84 -1.75 -4.05
CA GLU A 12 -0.63 -1.72 -3.25
C GLU A 12 -0.83 -2.54 -1.96
N PRO A 13 0.08 -3.46 -1.59
CA PRO A 13 0.00 -4.17 -0.31
C PRO A 13 0.05 -3.19 0.87
N ILE A 14 -0.81 -3.38 1.86
CA ILE A 14 -0.76 -2.60 3.10
C ILE A 14 0.45 -3.10 3.92
N PRO A 15 1.43 -2.23 4.28
CA PRO A 15 2.68 -2.64 4.92
C PRO A 15 2.50 -2.88 6.44
N LEU A 16 1.58 -3.77 6.80
CA LEU A 16 1.28 -4.18 8.17
C LEU A 16 1.38 -5.70 8.31
N VAL A 17 1.69 -6.14 9.52
CA VAL A 17 1.58 -7.55 9.94
C VAL A 17 0.72 -7.66 11.19
N CYS A 18 -0.09 -8.70 11.28
CA CYS A 18 -0.81 -9.08 12.49
C CYS A 18 0.00 -10.13 13.26
N CYS A 19 0.40 -9.79 14.48
CA CYS A 19 1.09 -10.67 15.42
C CYS A 19 0.17 -10.99 16.59
N GLU A 20 0.08 -12.26 16.99
CA GLU A 20 -0.77 -12.67 18.11
C GLU A 20 -0.42 -11.97 19.43
N THR A 21 0.87 -11.67 19.64
CA THR A 21 1.36 -11.03 20.87
C THR A 21 1.32 -9.50 20.80
N CYS A 22 1.58 -8.91 19.63
CA CYS A 22 1.76 -7.46 19.49
C CYS A 22 0.58 -6.75 18.80
N GLY A 23 -0.37 -7.49 18.23
CA GLY A 23 -1.43 -6.95 17.38
C GLY A 23 -0.89 -6.52 16.01
N TRP A 24 -1.46 -5.43 15.46
CA TRP A 24 -1.01 -4.86 14.20
C TRP A 24 0.29 -4.08 14.36
N VAL A 25 1.30 -4.44 13.57
CA VAL A 25 2.63 -3.85 13.60
C VAL A 25 3.02 -3.39 12.19
N PRO A 26 3.51 -2.15 12.00
CA PRO A 26 3.99 -1.71 10.70
C PRO A 26 5.30 -2.38 10.32
N LEU A 27 5.49 -2.57 9.02
CA LEU A 27 6.77 -2.97 8.48
C LEU A 27 7.79 -1.84 8.63
N PRO A 28 9.08 -2.15 8.87
CA PRO A 28 10.15 -1.16 8.86
C PRO A 28 10.29 -0.49 7.48
N GLU A 29 10.68 0.78 7.43
CA GLU A 29 10.80 1.55 6.18
C GLU A 29 11.81 0.92 5.21
N GLU A 30 12.90 0.37 5.75
CA GLU A 30 13.94 -0.35 4.98
C GLU A 30 13.46 -1.65 4.31
N SER A 31 12.28 -2.15 4.72
CA SER A 31 11.66 -3.33 4.10
C SER A 31 10.69 -2.97 2.97
N LEU A 32 10.49 -1.68 2.70
CA LEU A 32 9.71 -1.19 1.58
C LEU A 32 10.53 -1.18 0.29
N PRO A 33 9.90 -1.36 -0.89
CA PRO A 33 8.47 -1.63 -1.07
C PRO A 33 8.09 -3.07 -0.73
N LEU A 34 6.94 -3.26 -0.08
CA LEU A 34 6.28 -4.57 -0.05
C LEU A 34 5.66 -4.82 -1.44
N THR A 35 6.32 -5.66 -2.24
CA THR A 35 5.89 -5.94 -3.61
C THR A 35 4.76 -6.97 -3.65
N LEU A 36 3.86 -6.81 -4.62
CA LEU A 36 2.83 -7.82 -4.91
C LEU A 36 3.51 -9.12 -5.37
N PRO A 37 3.15 -10.27 -4.77
CA PRO A 37 3.63 -11.57 -5.24
C PRO A 37 2.89 -11.98 -6.52
N GLU A 38 3.55 -12.70 -7.42
CA GLU A 38 2.89 -13.27 -8.60
C GLU A 38 1.88 -14.37 -8.21
N LEU A 39 0.77 -14.44 -8.93
CA LEU A 39 -0.33 -15.39 -8.73
C LEU A 39 -0.75 -16.02 -10.05
N ASP A 40 -1.08 -17.32 -10.01
CA ASP A 40 -1.69 -18.01 -11.16
C ASP A 40 -3.17 -17.64 -11.33
N SER A 41 -3.87 -17.30 -10.23
CA SER A 41 -5.27 -16.90 -10.22
C SER A 41 -5.51 -15.69 -9.34
N TYR A 42 -6.22 -14.70 -9.90
CA TYR A 42 -6.51 -13.41 -9.27
C TYR A 42 -7.92 -13.33 -8.68
N GLU A 43 -8.66 -14.43 -8.69
CA GLU A 43 -10.01 -14.49 -8.14
C GLU A 43 -9.98 -14.47 -6.62
N PRO A 44 -10.92 -13.78 -5.95
CA PRO A 44 -11.08 -13.85 -4.49
C PRO A 44 -11.22 -15.29 -3.98
N THR A 45 -11.09 -15.50 -2.67
CA THR A 45 -11.44 -16.79 -2.07
C THR A 45 -12.95 -17.03 -2.16
N ASP A 46 -13.38 -18.28 -2.03
CA ASP A 46 -14.82 -18.62 -1.96
C ASP A 46 -15.54 -17.94 -0.78
N HIS A 47 -14.77 -17.44 0.20
CA HIS A 47 -15.23 -16.72 1.38
C HIS A 47 -15.14 -15.19 1.23
N GLY A 48 -14.72 -14.68 0.07
CA GLY A 48 -14.66 -13.26 -0.25
C GLY A 48 -13.38 -12.56 0.21
N GLU A 49 -12.37 -13.30 0.66
CA GLU A 49 -11.08 -12.74 1.06
C GLU A 49 -10.23 -12.39 -0.16
N SER A 50 -9.20 -11.56 0.07
CA SER A 50 -8.23 -11.18 -0.95
C SER A 50 -7.57 -12.42 -1.58
N PRO A 51 -7.29 -12.42 -2.90
CA PRO A 51 -6.51 -13.48 -3.54
C PRO A 51 -5.14 -13.72 -2.87
N LEU A 52 -4.57 -12.68 -2.26
CA LEU A 52 -3.30 -12.78 -1.52
C LEU A 52 -3.38 -13.72 -0.31
N ALA A 53 -4.56 -13.90 0.28
CA ALA A 53 -4.77 -14.81 1.41
C ALA A 53 -4.49 -16.29 1.04
N LYS A 54 -4.53 -16.64 -0.26
CA LYS A 54 -4.24 -18.00 -0.75
C LYS A 54 -2.74 -18.33 -0.71
N LEU A 55 -1.86 -17.33 -0.66
CA LEU A 55 -0.41 -17.51 -0.69
C LEU A 55 0.16 -17.66 0.73
N SER A 56 0.00 -18.83 1.34
CA SER A 56 0.48 -19.09 2.72
C SER A 56 1.92 -18.67 2.96
N ASP A 57 2.81 -18.86 1.98
CA ASP A 57 4.23 -18.55 2.08
C ASP A 57 4.51 -17.04 2.04
N TRP A 58 3.69 -16.29 1.31
CA TRP A 58 3.76 -14.83 1.30
C TRP A 58 2.98 -14.21 2.48
N VAL A 59 1.90 -14.83 2.97
CA VAL A 59 1.17 -14.33 4.13
C VAL A 59 1.99 -14.54 5.41
N SER A 60 2.62 -15.71 5.55
CA SER A 60 3.39 -16.05 6.75
C SER A 60 4.68 -15.23 6.83
N THR A 61 4.91 -14.59 7.96
CA THR A 61 6.11 -13.78 8.21
C THR A 61 6.45 -13.71 9.69
N THR A 62 7.42 -12.88 10.07
CA THR A 62 7.79 -12.63 11.45
C THR A 62 7.43 -11.21 11.85
N CYS A 63 7.04 -11.04 13.11
CA CYS A 63 6.73 -9.74 13.69
C CYS A 63 8.03 -8.91 13.80
N PRO A 64 8.11 -7.71 13.22
CA PRO A 64 9.32 -6.88 13.32
C PRO A 64 9.58 -6.36 14.74
N HIS A 65 8.58 -6.40 15.63
CA HIS A 65 8.72 -5.97 17.02
C HIS A 65 9.22 -7.09 17.95
N CYS A 66 8.58 -8.27 17.93
CA CYS A 66 8.89 -9.36 18.87
C CYS A 66 9.56 -10.58 18.23
N HIS A 67 9.74 -10.59 16.91
CA HIS A 67 10.32 -11.68 16.11
C HIS A 67 9.53 -13.01 16.14
N GLY A 68 8.38 -13.05 16.80
CA GLY A 68 7.46 -14.19 16.78
C GLY A 68 6.71 -14.32 15.44
N PRO A 69 5.94 -15.40 15.25
CA PRO A 69 5.10 -15.58 14.07
C PRO A 69 4.10 -14.43 13.88
N ALA A 70 3.92 -14.01 12.63
CA ALA A 70 2.95 -13.00 12.22
C ALA A 70 2.41 -13.29 10.81
N GLN A 71 1.31 -12.65 10.46
CA GLN A 71 0.71 -12.73 9.13
C GLN A 71 0.66 -11.34 8.50
N ARG A 72 1.06 -11.20 7.23
CA ARG A 72 0.92 -9.95 6.48
C ARG A 72 -0.56 -9.60 6.31
N GLU A 73 -0.87 -8.30 6.29
CA GLU A 73 -2.17 -7.83 5.79
C GLU A 73 -2.33 -8.26 4.33
N THR A 74 -3.50 -8.80 4.00
CA THR A 74 -3.79 -9.38 2.69
C THR A 74 -4.70 -8.49 1.84
N ASP A 75 -5.36 -7.53 2.46
CA ASP A 75 -6.04 -6.48 1.72
C ASP A 75 -5.04 -5.52 1.07
N THR A 76 -5.46 -4.95 -0.05
CA THR A 76 -4.70 -3.94 -0.77
C THR A 76 -5.28 -2.56 -0.55
N MET A 77 -4.46 -1.54 -0.83
CA MET A 77 -4.89 -0.16 -0.91
C MET A 77 -5.84 0.03 -2.11
N PRO A 78 -6.79 0.95 -2.01
CA PRO A 78 -7.70 1.27 -3.10
C PRO A 78 -7.01 2.18 -4.11
N GLN A 79 -7.47 2.18 -5.36
CA GLN A 79 -6.87 2.98 -6.45
C GLN A 79 -6.66 4.47 -6.09
N TRP A 80 -7.56 5.04 -5.28
CA TRP A 80 -7.50 6.45 -4.92
C TRP A 80 -6.41 6.77 -3.89
N ALA A 81 -5.77 5.75 -3.31
CA ALA A 81 -4.58 5.94 -2.48
C ALA A 81 -3.46 6.59 -3.29
N GLY A 82 -3.26 6.18 -4.56
CA GLY A 82 -2.30 6.80 -5.46
C GLY A 82 -2.79 8.14 -6.02
N SER A 83 -4.07 8.22 -6.43
CA SER A 83 -4.62 9.43 -7.05
C SER A 83 -4.76 10.62 -6.09
N SER A 84 -4.65 10.39 -4.79
CA SER A 84 -4.71 11.46 -3.78
C SER A 84 -3.43 12.30 -3.69
N TRP A 85 -2.31 11.85 -4.27
CA TRP A 85 -1.02 12.53 -4.18
C TRP A 85 -0.19 12.52 -5.47
N TYR A 86 -0.65 11.90 -6.54
CA TYR A 86 0.11 11.77 -7.80
C TYR A 86 0.65 13.12 -8.33
N PHE A 87 -0.09 14.22 -8.16
CA PHE A 87 0.32 15.56 -8.58
C PHE A 87 1.55 16.08 -7.80
N LEU A 88 1.75 15.66 -6.54
CA LEU A 88 2.96 15.94 -5.78
C LEU A 88 4.16 15.19 -6.35
N ARG A 89 3.95 13.93 -6.78
CA ARG A 89 5.03 13.12 -7.36
C ARG A 89 5.52 13.66 -8.69
N TYR A 90 4.66 14.31 -9.47
CA TYR A 90 5.09 14.96 -10.72
C TYR A 90 6.13 16.07 -10.51
N CYS A 91 6.16 16.71 -9.34
CA CYS A 91 7.17 17.72 -9.01
C CYS A 91 8.60 17.14 -9.05
N ASP A 92 8.77 15.85 -8.73
CA ASP A 92 10.08 15.18 -8.62
C ASP A 92 9.97 13.65 -8.77
N ALA A 93 9.55 13.21 -9.97
CA ALA A 93 9.09 11.84 -10.22
C ALA A 93 10.13 10.73 -10.04
N ASN A 94 11.42 11.08 -10.07
CA ASN A 94 12.53 10.13 -10.00
C ASN A 94 13.27 10.16 -8.66
N ASN A 95 12.77 10.88 -7.66
CA ASN A 95 13.40 10.94 -6.35
C ASN A 95 13.31 9.57 -5.65
N PRO A 96 14.44 8.91 -5.32
CA PRO A 96 14.43 7.59 -4.70
C PRO A 96 14.29 7.64 -3.17
N ASN A 97 14.44 8.82 -2.55
CA ASN A 97 14.57 8.96 -1.10
C ASN A 97 13.35 9.66 -0.45
N ALA A 98 12.47 10.25 -1.26
CA ALA A 98 11.32 10.98 -0.78
C ALA A 98 10.20 10.99 -1.83
N LEU A 99 9.00 11.38 -1.39
CA LEU A 99 7.85 11.64 -2.26
C LEU A 99 8.19 12.65 -3.37
N ALA A 100 8.76 13.78 -2.98
CA ALA A 100 9.37 14.80 -3.81
C ALA A 100 10.27 15.66 -2.91
N SER A 101 11.29 16.33 -3.47
CA SER A 101 12.09 17.29 -2.71
C SER A 101 11.26 18.50 -2.26
N GLU A 102 11.59 19.06 -1.09
CA GLU A 102 10.94 20.25 -0.55
C GLU A 102 11.09 21.45 -1.50
N GLU A 103 12.24 21.59 -2.16
CA GLU A 103 12.49 22.62 -3.18
C GLU A 103 11.52 22.50 -4.37
N ALA A 104 11.36 21.29 -4.91
CA ALA A 104 10.45 21.05 -6.03
C ALA A 104 8.99 21.30 -5.64
N LEU A 105 8.58 20.87 -4.45
CA LEU A 105 7.24 21.12 -3.92
C LEU A 105 6.98 22.63 -3.76
N ASN A 106 7.91 23.37 -3.16
CA ASN A 106 7.78 24.82 -2.97
C ASN A 106 7.75 25.59 -4.29
N TYR A 107 8.41 25.06 -5.34
CA TYR A 107 8.44 25.70 -6.65
C TYR A 107 7.16 25.42 -7.47
N TRP A 108 6.70 24.17 -7.49
CA TRP A 108 5.60 23.74 -8.36
C TRP A 108 4.21 23.81 -7.74
N MET A 109 4.10 23.82 -6.40
CA MET A 109 2.82 23.79 -5.71
C MET A 109 2.44 25.19 -5.16
N PRO A 110 1.13 25.49 -5.04
CA PRO A 110 -0.02 24.64 -5.36
C PRO A 110 -0.29 24.55 -6.87
N VAL A 111 -1.13 23.58 -7.28
CA VAL A 111 -1.62 23.50 -8.66
C VAL A 111 -2.46 24.75 -8.97
N ASP A 112 -2.04 25.56 -9.95
CA ASP A 112 -2.74 26.81 -10.32
C ASP A 112 -4.14 26.58 -10.90
N TRP A 113 -4.27 25.53 -11.73
CA TRP A 113 -5.50 25.19 -12.40
C TRP A 113 -5.67 23.67 -12.48
N TYR A 114 -6.72 23.17 -11.83
CA TYR A 114 -7.09 21.76 -11.86
C TYR A 114 -8.41 21.60 -12.61
N ASN A 115 -8.40 20.85 -13.72
CA ASN A 115 -9.56 20.62 -14.57
C ASN A 115 -9.95 19.14 -14.54
N GLY A 116 -11.18 18.84 -14.13
CA GLY A 116 -11.70 17.49 -14.01
C GLY A 116 -13.21 17.45 -14.13
N GLY A 117 -13.77 16.25 -14.28
CA GLY A 117 -15.21 16.03 -14.25
C GLY A 117 -15.79 16.12 -12.83
N MET A 118 -17.10 16.37 -12.73
CA MET A 118 -17.80 16.54 -11.45
C MET A 118 -18.03 15.22 -10.69
N GLU A 119 -17.72 14.08 -11.30
CA GLU A 119 -17.83 12.75 -10.70
C GLU A 119 -16.78 12.47 -9.60
N HIS A 120 -15.78 13.34 -9.47
CA HIS A 120 -14.70 13.29 -8.50
C HIS A 120 -14.73 14.50 -7.57
#